data_AF-A0A935N144-F1
#
_entry.id   AF-A0A935N144-F1
#
_cell.length_a   1.000
_cell.length_b   1.000
_cell.length_c   1.000
_cell.angle_alpha   90.00
_cell.angle_beta   90.00
_cell.angle_gamma   90.00
#
_symmetry.space_group_name_H-M   'P 1'
#
loop_
_entity.id
_entity.type
_entity.pdbx_description
1 polymer ?
#
loop_
_entity_poly.entity_id
_entity_poly.type
_entity_poly.pdbx_seq_one_letter_code
_entity_poly.pdbx_strand_id
1 'polypeptide(L)'
;MSPDQIYDVFVFDSLNAISLSGDPELLYPIGVIKTTDGGITWAFTELPFFGISFAIDFLNQNEGWSASGYKFLHTGDGGNNWIEELTPDSSIVYDLQFVDQYTGFACGENGALLKFTSLKKPSTEKVKFEWVSNYPNPFTEKTYIEFTVLSPDFDIPTKAKLKLYGILGNEIATLYEDEFYWGFYQFEFSPRKQNLILSSGVYIISLISEDTFISKKIVYLK
;
A
#
# COMPACT_ATOMS: atom_id res chain seq x y z
N MET A 1 -1.16 28.56 18.34
CA MET A 1 -1.10 27.91 17.02
C MET A 1 0.13 28.46 16.36
N SER A 2 1.16 27.64 16.20
CA SER A 2 2.43 28.06 15.61
C SER A 2 2.18 28.53 14.16
N PRO A 3 2.84 29.59 13.67
CA PRO A 3 2.73 30.05 12.29
C PRO A 3 3.49 29.14 11.30
N ASP A 4 3.47 27.82 11.52
CA ASP A 4 4.29 26.90 10.73
C ASP A 4 3.69 26.76 9.34
N GLN A 5 4.55 26.96 8.35
CA GLN A 5 4.19 26.81 6.95
C GLN A 5 4.18 25.33 6.61
N ILE A 6 3.18 24.92 5.82
CA ILE A 6 3.05 23.58 5.27
C ILE A 6 3.18 23.73 3.77
N TYR A 7 4.14 23.01 3.19
CA TYR A 7 4.43 23.08 1.76
C TYR A 7 3.87 21.89 0.99
N ASP A 8 3.66 20.75 1.66
CA ASP A 8 3.26 19.51 1.01
C ASP A 8 2.48 18.58 1.95
N VAL A 9 1.73 17.63 1.38
CA VAL A 9 0.96 16.62 2.11
C VAL A 9 0.99 15.30 1.38
N PHE A 10 1.34 14.23 2.10
CA PHE A 10 1.24 12.87 1.59
C PHE A 10 -0.08 12.23 2.04
N VAL A 11 -0.81 11.64 1.09
CA VAL A 11 -2.10 10.96 1.34
C VAL A 11 -1.91 9.46 1.13
N PHE A 12 -2.05 8.67 2.20
CA PHE A 12 -1.96 7.21 2.12
C PHE A 12 -3.25 6.61 1.55
N ASP A 13 -4.39 7.11 2.03
CA ASP A 13 -5.73 6.66 1.64
C ASP A 13 -6.78 7.72 2.00
N SER A 14 -8.07 7.40 1.87
CA SER A 14 -9.17 8.35 2.14
C SER A 14 -9.30 8.80 3.60
N LEU A 15 -8.66 8.11 4.54
CA LEU A 15 -8.71 8.39 5.97
C LEU A 15 -7.38 8.93 6.51
N ASN A 16 -6.26 8.52 5.91
CA ASN A 16 -4.92 8.75 6.45
C ASN A 16 -4.10 9.70 5.56
N ALA A 17 -3.64 10.80 6.15
CA ALA A 17 -2.71 11.73 5.50
C ALA A 17 -1.72 12.31 6.53
N ILE A 18 -0.56 12.72 6.04
CA ILE A 18 0.54 13.27 6.85
C ILE A 18 1.19 14.45 6.14
N SER A 19 1.61 15.44 6.92
CA SER A 19 2.40 16.56 6.46
C SER A 19 3.44 16.93 7.51
N LEU A 20 4.53 17.56 7.07
CA LEU A 20 5.49 18.20 7.94
C LEU A 20 5.42 19.71 7.73
N SER A 21 5.44 20.44 8.83
CA SER A 21 5.46 21.89 8.85
C SER A 21 6.87 22.42 9.08
N GLY A 22 7.06 23.73 8.98
CA GLY A 22 8.26 24.35 9.52
C GLY A 22 8.17 25.86 9.57
N ASP A 23 9.19 26.44 10.18
CA ASP A 23 9.25 27.87 10.45
C ASP A 23 10.46 28.48 9.73
N PRO A 24 10.24 29.40 8.77
CA PRO A 24 11.34 30.07 8.07
C PRO A 24 12.22 30.92 8.99
N GLU A 25 11.71 31.34 10.15
CA GLU A 25 12.49 32.09 11.13
C GLU A 25 13.30 31.18 12.07
N LEU A 26 13.12 29.85 11.95
CA LEU A 26 13.76 28.83 12.79
C LEU A 26 13.50 29.01 14.30
N LEU A 27 12.42 29.69 14.67
CA LEU A 27 12.02 29.91 16.06
C LEU A 27 11.29 28.70 16.62
N TYR A 28 10.61 27.94 15.76
CA TYR A 28 9.87 26.74 16.11
C TYR A 28 10.43 25.48 15.42
N PRO A 29 10.33 24.33 16.08
CA PRO A 29 10.68 23.06 15.46
C PRO A 29 9.71 22.69 14.33
N ILE A 30 10.16 21.80 13.46
CA ILE A 30 9.32 21.11 12.47
C ILE A 30 8.25 20.31 13.20
N GLY A 31 6.99 20.49 12.81
CA GLY A 31 5.85 19.76 13.33
C GLY A 31 5.40 18.65 12.37
N VAL A 32 5.02 17.50 12.91
CA VAL A 32 4.31 16.43 12.18
C VAL A 32 2.83 16.60 12.39
N ILE A 33 2.08 16.60 11.29
CA ILE A 33 0.64 16.83 11.25
C ILE A 33 -0.01 15.62 10.58
N LYS A 34 -0.85 14.87 11.31
CA LYS A 34 -1.47 13.63 10.83
C LYS A 34 -2.98 13.61 11.04
N THR A 35 -3.70 13.03 10.09
CA THR A 35 -5.11 12.67 10.24
C THR A 35 -5.27 11.16 10.05
N THR A 36 -6.24 10.57 10.74
CA THR A 36 -6.67 9.18 10.57
C THR A 36 -8.19 9.06 10.43
N ASP A 37 -8.88 10.19 10.25
CA ASP A 37 -10.33 10.29 10.17
C ASP A 37 -10.79 11.08 8.92
N GLY A 38 -9.94 11.13 7.89
CA GLY A 38 -10.26 11.78 6.62
C GLY A 38 -10.19 13.30 6.68
N GLY A 39 -9.34 13.84 7.57
CA GLY A 39 -9.11 15.28 7.72
C GLY A 39 -10.14 16.00 8.60
N ILE A 40 -10.95 15.27 9.36
CA ILE A 40 -11.88 15.87 10.35
C ILE A 40 -11.07 16.41 11.53
N THR A 41 -10.08 15.67 11.99
CA THR A 41 -9.12 16.10 13.01
C THR A 41 -7.68 15.90 12.54
N TRP A 42 -6.79 16.75 13.05
CA TRP A 42 -5.36 16.73 12.77
C TRP A 42 -4.57 16.74 14.08
N ALA A 43 -3.82 15.66 14.32
CA ALA A 43 -2.89 15.56 15.43
C ALA A 43 -1.58 16.27 15.07
N PHE A 44 -1.06 17.08 16.00
CA PHE A 44 0.20 17.82 15.84
C PHE A 44 1.22 17.35 16.89
N THR A 45 2.43 17.06 16.44
CA THR A 45 3.55 16.67 17.30
C THR A 45 4.82 17.38 16.84
N GLU A 46 5.54 18.04 17.75
CA GLU A 46 6.82 18.67 17.44
C GLU A 46 7.94 17.62 17.34
N LEU A 47 8.83 17.80 16.37
CA LEU A 47 10.07 17.04 16.26
C LEU A 47 11.24 17.82 16.87
N PRO A 48 12.33 17.17 17.30
CA PRO A 48 13.51 17.86 17.83
C PRO A 48 14.40 18.48 16.72
N PHE A 49 13.81 18.88 15.59
CA PHE A 49 14.52 19.41 14.43
C PHE A 49 13.97 20.78 14.05
N PHE A 50 14.84 21.73 13.77
CA PHE A 50 14.48 23.06 13.27
C PHE A 50 14.67 23.13 11.76
N GLY A 51 13.87 23.96 11.09
CA GLY A 51 13.92 24.10 9.64
C GLY A 51 12.54 24.24 9.01
N ILE A 52 12.55 24.13 7.68
CA ILE A 52 11.36 24.04 6.85
C ILE A 52 11.36 22.67 6.19
N SER A 53 10.23 21.96 6.26
CA SER A 53 9.95 20.83 5.41
C SER A 53 9.27 21.32 4.13
N PHE A 54 9.89 21.07 2.98
CA PHE A 54 9.42 21.54 1.68
C PHE A 54 8.58 20.50 0.92
N ALA A 55 8.93 19.22 1.07
CA ALA A 55 8.24 18.11 0.41
C ALA A 55 8.25 16.86 1.29
N ILE A 56 7.31 15.96 1.05
CA ILE A 56 7.20 14.67 1.74
C ILE A 56 6.69 13.61 0.77
N ASP A 57 7.35 12.45 0.77
CA ASP A 57 6.87 11.30 0.02
C ASP A 57 7.21 9.99 0.74
N PHE A 58 6.42 8.95 0.48
CA PHE A 58 6.55 7.65 1.12
C PHE A 58 6.84 6.56 0.10
N LEU A 59 7.81 5.71 0.42
CA LEU A 59 8.14 4.48 -0.32
C LEU A 59 7.04 3.42 -0.15
N ASN A 60 6.42 3.39 1.04
CA ASN A 60 5.31 2.52 1.43
C ASN A 60 4.63 3.09 2.70
N GLN A 61 3.67 2.38 3.30
CA GLN A 61 2.94 2.87 4.48
C GLN A 61 3.83 3.17 5.71
N ASN A 62 5.03 2.60 5.78
CA ASN A 62 5.94 2.73 6.92
C ASN A 62 7.16 3.61 6.62
N GLU A 63 7.73 3.52 5.44
CA GLU A 63 8.98 4.18 5.10
C GLU A 63 8.76 5.44 4.27
N GLY A 64 9.20 6.59 4.78
CA GLY A 64 8.99 7.89 4.13
C GLY A 64 10.10 8.89 4.39
N TRP A 65 10.17 9.88 3.53
CA TRP A 65 11.22 10.89 3.51
C TRP A 65 10.62 12.27 3.34
N SER A 66 11.26 13.26 3.95
CA SER A 66 10.94 14.67 3.73
C SER A 66 12.17 15.47 3.35
N ALA A 67 12.05 16.28 2.31
CA ALA A 67 13.07 17.26 1.93
C ALA A 67 12.98 18.45 2.89
N SER A 68 14.00 18.64 3.74
CA SER A 68 14.00 19.66 4.79
C SER A 68 15.22 20.57 4.72
N GLY A 69 15.58 20.98 3.50
CA GLY A 69 16.73 21.84 3.21
C GLY A 69 18.03 21.05 3.05
N TYR A 70 19.05 21.33 3.87
CA TYR A 70 20.35 20.63 3.87
C TYR A 70 20.30 19.22 4.52
N LYS A 71 19.09 18.77 4.84
CA LYS A 71 18.80 17.49 5.46
C LYS A 71 17.54 16.89 4.88
N PHE A 72 17.48 15.58 4.97
CA PHE A 72 16.26 14.82 4.92
C PHE A 72 15.80 14.50 6.34
N LEU A 73 14.49 14.37 6.50
CA LEU A 73 13.92 13.65 7.64
C LEU A 73 13.43 12.30 7.12
N HIS A 74 13.82 11.22 7.76
CA HIS A 74 13.45 9.84 7.41
C HIS A 74 12.61 9.21 8.51
N THR A 75 11.59 8.45 8.12
CA THR A 75 10.80 7.60 9.01
C THR A 75 10.74 6.19 8.46
N GLY A 76 10.77 5.20 9.35
CA GLY A 76 10.57 3.78 9.03
C GLY A 76 9.34 3.17 9.70
N ASP A 77 8.49 3.99 10.33
CA ASP A 77 7.33 3.55 11.12
C ASP A 77 6.05 4.36 10.86
N GLY A 78 5.92 4.89 9.64
CA GLY A 78 4.72 5.61 9.17
C GLY A 78 4.66 7.04 9.68
N GLY A 79 5.81 7.65 9.97
CA GLY A 79 5.91 9.03 10.44
C GLY A 79 5.62 9.20 11.94
N ASN A 80 5.77 8.14 12.74
CA ASN A 80 5.63 8.23 14.19
C ASN A 80 6.96 8.66 14.84
N ASN A 81 8.08 8.19 14.31
CA ASN A 81 9.42 8.65 14.64
C ASN A 81 10.16 9.09 13.37
N TRP A 82 10.94 10.16 13.51
CA TRP A 82 11.75 10.72 12.43
C TRP A 82 13.20 10.85 12.86
N ILE A 83 14.11 10.54 11.96
CA ILE A 83 15.55 10.74 12.12
C ILE A 83 16.06 11.73 11.08
N GLU A 84 17.08 12.50 11.44
CA GLU A 84 17.73 13.45 10.54
C GLU A 84 18.85 12.76 9.75
N GLU A 85 18.84 12.92 8.43
CA GLU A 85 19.91 12.46 7.54
C GLU A 85 20.42 13.64 6.70
N LEU A 86 21.74 13.83 6.65
CA LEU A 86 22.31 14.92 5.86
C LEU A 86 22.19 14.63 4.37
N THR A 87 21.86 15.66 3.59
CA THR A 87 21.89 15.57 2.13
C THR A 87 23.31 15.30 1.63
N PRO A 88 23.49 14.51 0.55
CA PRO A 88 24.78 14.39 -0.13
C PRO A 88 25.36 15.77 -0.46
N ASP A 89 26.65 15.96 -0.16
CA ASP A 89 27.40 17.20 -0.40
C ASP A 89 26.77 18.48 0.21
N SER A 90 25.89 18.35 1.22
CA SER A 90 25.20 19.48 1.88
C SER A 90 24.36 20.35 0.93
N SER A 91 23.83 19.77 -0.15
CA SER A 91 22.95 20.47 -1.09
C SER A 91 21.57 20.71 -0.47
N ILE A 92 20.99 21.90 -0.66
CA ILE A 92 19.62 22.17 -0.23
C ILE A 92 18.65 21.45 -1.17
N VAL A 93 17.80 20.59 -0.64
CA VAL A 93 16.77 19.85 -1.38
C VAL A 93 15.39 20.46 -1.09
N TYR A 94 14.63 20.71 -2.14
CA TYR A 94 13.29 21.32 -2.08
C TYR A 94 12.18 20.33 -2.36
N ASP A 95 12.46 19.30 -3.17
CA ASP A 95 11.44 18.35 -3.60
C ASP A 95 12.04 16.95 -3.71
N LEU A 96 11.21 15.94 -3.45
CA LEU A 96 11.56 14.54 -3.62
C LEU A 96 10.33 13.74 -4.07
N GLN A 97 10.57 12.67 -4.81
CA GLN A 97 9.53 11.76 -5.25
C GLN A 97 10.08 10.34 -5.39
N PHE A 98 9.31 9.36 -4.91
CA PHE A 98 9.54 7.95 -5.13
C PHE A 98 8.75 7.45 -6.34
N VAL A 99 9.40 6.63 -7.16
CA VAL A 99 8.77 5.92 -8.28
C VAL A 99 8.21 4.59 -7.80
N ASP A 100 8.95 3.95 -6.90
CA ASP A 100 8.64 2.68 -6.25
C ASP A 100 9.44 2.59 -4.95
N GLN A 101 9.30 1.48 -4.23
CA GLN A 101 10.02 1.23 -2.97
C GLN A 101 11.56 1.07 -3.11
N TYR A 102 12.10 1.10 -4.33
CA TYR A 102 13.53 0.93 -4.60
C TYR A 102 14.17 2.19 -5.18
N THR A 103 13.39 3.07 -5.82
CA THR A 103 13.91 4.17 -6.62
C THR A 103 13.16 5.45 -6.31
N GLY A 104 13.93 6.50 -6.02
CA GLY A 104 13.42 7.86 -5.89
C GLY A 104 14.40 8.89 -6.42
N PHE A 105 13.92 10.10 -6.59
CA PHE A 105 14.70 11.23 -7.06
C PHE A 105 14.39 12.45 -6.20
N ALA A 106 15.38 13.33 -6.05
CA ALA A 106 15.19 14.60 -5.35
C ALA A 106 15.87 15.72 -6.12
N CYS A 107 15.32 16.92 -6.04
CA CYS A 107 15.88 18.10 -6.68
C CYS A 107 16.01 19.28 -5.71
N GLY A 108 16.98 20.15 -6.00
CA GLY A 108 17.42 21.14 -5.05
C GLY A 108 18.11 22.35 -5.67
N GLU A 109 18.66 23.17 -4.79
CA GLU A 109 19.43 24.37 -5.12
C GLU A 109 20.62 24.05 -6.03
N ASN A 110 21.05 25.02 -6.84
CA ASN A 110 22.22 24.92 -7.73
C ASN A 110 22.16 23.76 -8.74
N GLY A 111 20.97 23.29 -9.09
CA GLY A 111 20.79 22.18 -10.02
C GLY A 111 21.08 20.80 -9.42
N ALA A 112 21.05 20.68 -8.09
CA ALA A 112 21.20 19.40 -7.43
C ALA A 112 20.10 18.43 -7.89
N LEU A 113 20.54 17.25 -8.35
CA LEU A 113 19.69 16.11 -8.70
C LEU A 113 20.26 14.88 -8.00
N LEU A 114 19.47 14.32 -7.09
CA LEU A 114 19.85 13.17 -6.28
C LEU A 114 19.01 11.97 -6.69
N LYS A 115 19.59 10.78 -6.57
CA LYS A 115 18.91 9.50 -6.79
C LYS A 115 19.00 8.65 -5.54
N PHE A 116 17.85 8.22 -5.05
CA PHE A 116 17.74 7.17 -4.06
C PHE A 116 17.76 5.79 -4.74
N THR A 117 18.46 4.84 -4.12
CA THR A 117 18.40 3.43 -4.53
C THR A 117 18.44 2.57 -3.27
N SER A 118 17.39 1.81 -3.04
CA SER A 118 17.30 0.91 -1.89
C SER A 118 18.39 -0.16 -1.94
N LEU A 119 18.90 -0.54 -0.77
CA LEU A 119 19.79 -1.69 -0.63
C LEU A 119 19.04 -3.01 -0.85
N LYS A 120 17.71 -3.02 -0.62
CA LYS A 120 16.85 -4.12 -1.03
C LYS A 120 16.80 -4.11 -2.56
N LYS A 121 17.19 -5.23 -3.16
CA LYS A 121 17.07 -5.38 -4.61
C LYS A 121 15.63 -5.77 -4.95
N PRO A 122 15.08 -5.29 -6.07
CA PRO A 122 13.83 -5.81 -6.59
C PRO A 122 13.91 -7.32 -6.72
N SER A 123 12.94 -8.02 -6.14
CA SER A 123 12.89 -9.46 -6.26
C SER A 123 12.60 -9.85 -7.71
N THR A 124 13.29 -10.86 -8.21
CA THR A 124 12.96 -11.50 -9.49
C THR A 124 11.94 -12.61 -9.33
N GLU A 125 11.59 -12.98 -8.09
CA GLU A 125 10.56 -13.97 -7.82
C GLU A 125 9.17 -13.37 -8.08
N LYS A 126 8.34 -14.12 -8.79
CA LYS A 126 6.96 -13.71 -9.07
C LYS A 126 6.08 -13.95 -7.87
N VAL A 127 5.05 -13.11 -7.71
CA VAL A 127 3.99 -13.34 -6.72
C VAL A 127 3.30 -14.67 -7.03
N LYS A 128 3.15 -15.51 -6.01
CA LYS A 128 2.47 -16.81 -6.12
C LYS A 128 1.19 -16.80 -5.31
N PHE A 129 0.15 -17.38 -5.89
CA PHE A 129 -1.06 -17.71 -5.16
C PHE A 129 -1.11 -19.20 -4.88
N GLU A 130 -1.37 -19.56 -3.63
CA GLU A 130 -1.45 -20.95 -3.18
C GLU A 130 -2.85 -21.24 -2.64
N TRP A 131 -3.53 -22.21 -3.25
CA TRP A 131 -4.83 -22.65 -2.77
C TRP A 131 -4.69 -23.41 -1.46
N VAL A 132 -5.39 -22.97 -0.42
CA VAL A 132 -5.40 -23.66 0.88
C VAL A 132 -6.58 -24.61 0.95
N SER A 133 -7.81 -24.10 0.93
CA SER A 133 -9.00 -24.94 1.11
C SER A 133 -10.26 -24.37 0.46
N ASN A 134 -11.27 -25.23 0.32
CA ASN A 134 -12.64 -24.80 0.10
C ASN A 134 -13.60 -25.65 0.92
N TYR A 135 -13.95 -25.18 2.11
CA TYR A 135 -14.74 -25.94 3.06
C TYR A 135 -15.98 -25.16 3.51
N PRO A 136 -17.16 -25.80 3.61
CA PRO A 136 -17.46 -27.17 3.20
C PRO A 136 -17.44 -27.35 1.67
N ASN A 137 -17.12 -28.56 1.20
CA ASN A 137 -17.27 -28.96 -0.20
C ASN A 137 -17.52 -30.49 -0.27
N PRO A 138 -18.71 -30.96 -0.68
CA PRO A 138 -19.85 -30.18 -1.19
C PRO A 138 -20.49 -29.22 -0.19
N PHE A 139 -21.22 -28.22 -0.67
CA PHE A 139 -21.92 -27.23 0.16
C PHE A 139 -23.34 -26.93 -0.33
N THR A 140 -24.22 -26.48 0.57
CA THR A 140 -25.64 -26.20 0.29
C THR A 140 -26.02 -24.73 0.37
N GLU A 141 -25.38 -23.97 1.26
CA GLU A 141 -25.63 -22.54 1.44
C GLU A 141 -24.39 -21.70 1.13
N LYS A 142 -23.24 -22.09 1.70
CA LYS A 142 -21.98 -21.38 1.56
C LYS A 142 -20.76 -22.28 1.69
N THR A 143 -19.65 -21.84 1.11
CA THR A 143 -18.30 -22.40 1.29
C THR A 143 -17.31 -21.27 1.52
N TYR A 144 -16.23 -21.55 2.25
CA TYR A 144 -15.12 -20.60 2.46
C TYR A 144 -13.99 -20.95 1.52
N ILE A 145 -13.55 -20.00 0.72
CA ILE A 145 -12.41 -20.13 -0.18
C ILE A 145 -11.20 -19.53 0.52
N GLU A 146 -10.18 -20.36 0.71
CA GLU A 146 -8.98 -19.99 1.44
C GLU A 146 -7.75 -20.12 0.54
N PHE A 147 -6.94 -19.08 0.51
CA PHE A 147 -5.69 -19.05 -0.25
C PHE A 147 -4.66 -18.14 0.41
N THR A 148 -3.40 -18.37 0.07
CA THR A 148 -2.27 -17.54 0.50
C THR A 148 -1.70 -16.80 -0.70
N VAL A 149 -1.36 -15.53 -0.50
CA VAL A 149 -0.60 -14.71 -1.44
C VAL A 149 0.83 -14.62 -0.93
N LEU A 150 1.76 -15.14 -1.72
CA LEU A 150 3.19 -15.11 -1.45
C LEU A 150 3.84 -14.11 -2.39
N SER A 151 3.95 -12.86 -1.94
CA SER A 151 4.76 -11.83 -2.58
C SER A 151 6.16 -11.79 -1.94
N PRO A 152 7.24 -11.66 -2.73
CA PRO A 152 8.56 -11.37 -2.17
C PRO A 152 8.63 -9.96 -1.56
N ASP A 153 7.71 -9.08 -1.96
CA ASP A 153 7.61 -7.71 -1.53
C ASP A 153 6.29 -7.52 -0.79
N PHE A 154 6.36 -7.54 0.53
CA PHE A 154 5.20 -7.55 1.42
C PHE A 154 4.32 -6.31 1.30
N ASP A 155 4.92 -5.17 0.94
CA ASP A 155 4.26 -3.86 0.82
C ASP A 155 3.74 -3.55 -0.59
N ILE A 156 4.01 -4.43 -1.58
CA ILE A 156 3.50 -4.28 -2.94
C ILE A 156 2.28 -5.18 -3.12
N PRO A 157 1.07 -4.61 -3.32
CA PRO A 157 -0.08 -5.42 -3.63
C PRO A 157 -0.02 -5.97 -5.05
N THR A 158 -0.63 -7.13 -5.26
CA THR A 158 -0.85 -7.71 -6.59
C THR A 158 -2.34 -7.67 -6.93
N LYS A 159 -2.68 -7.23 -8.15
CA LYS A 159 -4.06 -7.26 -8.63
C LYS A 159 -4.44 -8.68 -9.01
N ALA A 160 -5.54 -9.17 -8.44
CA ALA A 160 -6.10 -10.46 -8.81
C ALA A 160 -7.62 -10.47 -8.80
N LYS A 161 -8.17 -11.47 -9.49
CA LYS A 161 -9.61 -11.69 -9.63
C LYS A 161 -9.96 -13.08 -9.19
N LEU A 162 -11.00 -13.20 -8.37
CA LEU A 162 -11.63 -14.47 -8.04
C LEU A 162 -12.87 -14.62 -8.93
N LYS A 163 -12.88 -15.63 -9.80
CA LYS A 163 -13.94 -15.85 -10.79
C LYS A 163 -14.58 -17.22 -10.65
N LEU A 164 -15.87 -17.28 -10.92
CA LEU A 164 -16.68 -18.49 -10.96
C LEU A 164 -16.99 -18.86 -12.41
N TYR A 165 -16.79 -20.13 -12.74
CA TYR A 165 -17.03 -20.71 -14.06
C TYR A 165 -17.94 -21.93 -13.97
N GLY A 166 -18.70 -22.16 -15.04
CA GLY A 166 -19.36 -23.45 -15.26
C GLY A 166 -18.35 -24.55 -15.57
N ILE A 167 -18.78 -25.81 -15.50
CA ILE A 167 -17.92 -26.96 -15.80
C ILE A 167 -17.42 -26.97 -17.26
N LEU A 168 -18.13 -26.27 -18.16
CA LEU A 168 -17.75 -26.11 -19.56
C LEU A 168 -16.78 -24.94 -19.78
N GLY A 169 -16.35 -24.25 -18.71
CA GLY A 169 -15.38 -23.15 -18.77
C GLY A 169 -15.98 -21.77 -19.10
N ASN A 170 -17.29 -21.65 -19.27
CA ASN A 170 -17.93 -20.34 -19.43
C ASN A 170 -17.91 -19.58 -18.10
N GLU A 171 -17.58 -18.28 -18.15
CA GLU A 171 -17.63 -17.41 -16.98
C GLU A 171 -19.09 -17.23 -16.53
N ILE A 172 -19.30 -17.35 -15.21
CA ILE A 172 -20.59 -17.11 -14.56
C ILE A 172 -20.56 -15.77 -13.83
N ALA A 173 -19.48 -15.50 -13.09
CA ALA A 173 -19.35 -14.28 -12.30
C ALA A 173 -17.89 -13.97 -11.95
N THR A 174 -17.58 -12.69 -11.78
CA THR A 174 -16.41 -12.23 -11.01
C THR A 174 -16.87 -11.99 -9.57
N LEU A 175 -16.34 -12.77 -8.64
CA LEU A 175 -16.74 -12.77 -7.22
C LEU A 175 -16.00 -11.69 -6.42
N TYR A 176 -14.75 -11.40 -6.81
CA TYR A 176 -13.90 -10.39 -6.19
C TYR A 176 -12.85 -9.93 -7.21
N GLU A 177 -12.52 -8.64 -7.20
CA GLU A 177 -11.47 -8.04 -8.02
C GLU A 177 -10.89 -6.86 -7.26
N ASP A 178 -9.67 -7.03 -6.74
CA ASP A 178 -8.96 -5.99 -5.98
C ASP A 178 -7.47 -6.30 -5.89
N GLU A 179 -6.76 -5.47 -5.14
CA GLU A 179 -5.38 -5.60 -4.73
C GLU A 179 -5.23 -6.53 -3.51
N PHE A 180 -4.26 -7.44 -3.58
CA PHE A 180 -3.93 -8.37 -2.51
C PHE A 180 -2.47 -8.17 -2.08
N TYR A 181 -2.28 -7.95 -0.79
CA TYR A 181 -0.96 -7.97 -0.15
C TYR A 181 -0.54 -9.41 0.15
N TRP A 182 0.71 -9.59 0.59
CA TRP A 182 1.13 -10.87 1.13
C TRP A 182 0.25 -11.27 2.32
N GLY A 183 -0.15 -12.54 2.38
CA GLY A 183 -0.87 -13.07 3.53
C GLY A 183 -1.92 -14.11 3.19
N PHE A 184 -2.72 -14.46 4.20
CA PHE A 184 -3.79 -15.43 4.12
C PHE A 184 -5.14 -14.73 3.93
N TYR A 185 -5.94 -15.23 2.98
CA TYR A 185 -7.25 -14.70 2.64
C TYR A 185 -8.31 -15.77 2.79
N GLN A 186 -9.45 -15.38 3.36
CA GLN A 186 -10.64 -16.21 3.46
C GLN A 186 -11.84 -15.45 2.88
N PHE A 187 -12.46 -16.03 1.84
CA PHE A 187 -13.62 -15.45 1.16
C PHE A 187 -14.86 -16.34 1.34
N GLU A 188 -15.96 -15.76 1.84
CA GLU A 188 -17.24 -16.47 1.93
C GLU A 188 -17.98 -16.42 0.59
N PHE A 189 -18.15 -17.58 -0.04
CA PHE A 189 -18.97 -17.72 -1.24
C PHE A 189 -20.33 -18.35 -0.91
N SER A 190 -21.40 -17.65 -1.26
CA SER A 190 -22.78 -18.13 -1.16
C SER A 190 -23.58 -17.62 -2.37
N PRO A 191 -24.06 -18.50 -3.26
CA PRO A 191 -24.76 -18.07 -4.47
C PRO A 191 -25.86 -17.04 -4.20
N ARG A 192 -26.60 -17.18 -3.09
CA ARG A 192 -27.63 -16.21 -2.67
C ARG A 192 -27.05 -14.84 -2.32
N LYS A 193 -25.96 -14.78 -1.55
CA LYS A 193 -25.32 -13.51 -1.13
C LYS A 193 -24.79 -12.73 -2.34
N GLN A 194 -24.32 -13.43 -3.36
CA GLN A 194 -23.87 -12.85 -4.62
C GLN A 194 -24.99 -12.72 -5.68
N ASN A 195 -26.27 -12.92 -5.33
CA ASN A 195 -27.42 -12.87 -6.24
C ASN A 195 -27.28 -13.78 -7.50
N LEU A 196 -26.59 -14.91 -7.36
CA LEU A 196 -26.40 -15.91 -8.40
C LEU A 196 -27.46 -17.01 -8.29
N ILE A 197 -28.09 -17.33 -9.42
CA ILE A 197 -28.99 -18.47 -9.56
C ILE A 197 -28.20 -19.64 -10.13
N LEU A 198 -27.83 -20.58 -9.26
CA LEU A 198 -27.09 -21.79 -9.63
C LEU A 198 -27.97 -23.04 -9.46
N SER A 199 -27.76 -24.02 -10.32
CA SER A 199 -28.30 -25.38 -10.18
C SER A 199 -27.36 -26.22 -9.32
N SER A 200 -27.85 -27.32 -8.73
CA SER A 200 -26.94 -28.30 -8.12
C SER A 200 -25.96 -28.82 -9.17
N GLY A 201 -24.68 -28.86 -8.86
CA GLY A 201 -23.66 -29.22 -9.84
C GLY A 201 -22.24 -28.90 -9.42
N VAL A 202 -21.32 -29.17 -10.35
CA VAL A 202 -19.90 -28.88 -10.21
C VAL A 202 -19.58 -27.56 -10.91
N TYR A 203 -18.86 -26.71 -10.21
CA TYR A 203 -18.38 -25.42 -10.69
C TYR A 203 -16.86 -25.33 -10.52
N ILE A 204 -16.25 -24.42 -11.27
CA ILE A 204 -14.82 -24.13 -11.16
C ILE A 204 -14.69 -22.72 -10.60
N ILE A 205 -13.94 -22.58 -9.52
CA ILE A 205 -13.50 -21.28 -9.04
C ILE A 205 -12.03 -21.11 -9.40
N SER A 206 -11.68 -19.94 -9.94
CA SER A 206 -10.32 -19.62 -10.34
C SER A 206 -9.87 -18.30 -9.74
N LEU A 207 -8.62 -18.26 -9.29
CA LEU A 207 -7.92 -17.05 -8.88
C LEU A 207 -6.91 -16.70 -9.97
N ILE A 208 -6.99 -15.47 -10.46
CA ILE A 208 -6.34 -15.03 -11.70
C ILE A 208 -5.62 -13.71 -11.42
N SER A 209 -4.32 -13.68 -11.65
CA SER A 209 -3.51 -12.45 -11.71
C SER A 209 -2.81 -12.37 -13.06
N GLU A 210 -1.96 -11.36 -13.26
CA GLU A 210 -1.14 -11.24 -14.48
C GLU A 210 -0.26 -12.48 -14.72
N ASP A 211 0.33 -13.03 -13.65
CA ASP A 211 1.29 -14.13 -13.71
C ASP A 211 0.74 -15.48 -13.23
N THR A 212 -0.46 -15.51 -12.64
CA THR A 212 -1.01 -16.71 -12.01
C THR A 212 -2.42 -17.04 -12.49
N PHE A 213 -2.66 -18.32 -12.74
CA PHE A 213 -3.98 -18.91 -12.89
C PHE A 213 -4.05 -20.20 -12.07
N ILE A 214 -4.78 -20.19 -10.96
CA ILE A 214 -5.06 -21.39 -10.16
C ILE A 214 -6.56 -21.62 -10.09
N SER A 215 -6.98 -22.88 -10.06
CA SER A 215 -8.41 -23.21 -9.99
C SER A 215 -8.69 -24.45 -9.14
N LYS A 216 -9.92 -24.51 -8.60
CA LYS A 216 -10.45 -25.66 -7.88
C LYS A 216 -11.90 -25.93 -8.25
N LYS A 217 -12.29 -27.20 -8.08
CA LYS A 217 -13.67 -27.63 -8.23
C LYS A 217 -14.42 -27.42 -6.93
N ILE A 218 -15.61 -26.85 -7.04
CA ILE A 218 -16.57 -26.75 -5.93
C ILE A 218 -17.86 -27.47 -6.34
N VAL A 219 -18.54 -28.09 -5.38
CA VAL A 219 -19.78 -28.85 -5.61
C VAL A 219 -20.89 -28.18 -4.81
N TYR A 220 -21.85 -27.60 -5.52
CA TYR A 220 -23.03 -26.97 -4.94
C TYR A 220 -24.23 -27.94 -4.97
N LEU A 221 -24.93 -28.06 -3.85
CA LEU A 221 -26.09 -28.93 -3.68
C LEU A 221 -27.26 -28.09 -3.14
N LYS A 222 -28.23 -27.78 -4.01
CA LYS A 222 -29.47 -27.10 -3.64
C LYS A 222 -30.47 -28.03 -2.96
#